data_AF-A0A1F5HFG4-F1
#
_entry.id   AF-A0A1F5HFG4-F1
#
_cell.length_a   1.000
_cell.length_b   1.000
_cell.length_c   1.000
_cell.angle_alpha   90.00
_cell.angle_beta   90.00
_cell.angle_gamma   90.00
#
_symmetry.space_group_name_H-M   'P 1'
#
loop_
_entity.id
_entity.type
_entity.pdbx_description
1 polymer ?
#
loop_
_entity_poly.entity_id
_entity_poly.type
_entity_poly.pdbx_seq_one_letter_code
_entity_poly.pdbx_strand_id
1 'polypeptide(L)'
;MKVTLDKYEQQIEDALSKGEFTSTSDLDSTKQLFQEAARNFRELQETKSITLRVKKEDLIKVKAKAKRNGIAYQTLISLLIRQYIKGEKEVILD
;
A
#
# COMPACT_ATOMS: atom_id res chain seq x y z
N MET A 1 21.88 -32.20 8.34
CA MET A 1 21.04 -32.15 7.12
C MET A 1 21.67 -31.16 6.16
N LYS A 2 21.86 -31.53 4.88
CA LYS A 2 22.41 -30.63 3.87
C LYS A 2 21.25 -29.83 3.28
N VAL A 3 21.25 -28.52 3.47
CA VAL A 3 20.21 -27.64 2.92
C VAL A 3 20.44 -27.55 1.41
N THR A 4 19.42 -27.88 0.63
CA THR A 4 19.44 -27.72 -0.83
C THR A 4 18.94 -26.32 -1.13
N LEU A 5 19.84 -25.45 -1.58
CA LEU A 5 19.51 -24.09 -1.98
C LEU A 5 18.96 -24.10 -3.41
N ASP A 6 17.98 -23.23 -3.67
CA ASP A 6 17.55 -22.98 -5.03
C ASP A 6 18.60 -22.15 -5.81
N LYS A 7 18.37 -21.97 -7.12
CA LYS A 7 19.35 -21.27 -7.98
C LYS A 7 19.60 -19.83 -7.57
N TYR A 8 18.58 -19.14 -7.04
CA TYR A 8 18.68 -17.75 -6.61
C TYR A 8 19.42 -17.66 -5.27
N GLU A 9 19.08 -18.53 -4.33
CA GLU A 9 19.76 -18.61 -3.03
C GLU A 9 21.25 -18.96 -3.18
N GLN A 10 21.58 -19.90 -4.06
CA GLN A 10 22.97 -20.29 -4.34
C GLN A 10 23.76 -19.11 -4.97
N GLN A 11 23.13 -18.32 -5.83
CA GLN A 11 23.76 -17.12 -6.41
C GLN A 11 24.06 -16.06 -5.36
N ILE A 12 23.17 -15.87 -4.38
CA ILE A 12 23.40 -14.93 -3.27
C ILE A 12 24.57 -15.41 -2.41
N GLU A 13 24.61 -16.69 -2.05
CA GLU A 13 25.72 -17.28 -1.29
C GLU A 13 27.07 -17.13 -2.01
N ASP A 14 27.10 -17.42 -3.32
CA ASP A 14 28.30 -17.29 -4.12
C ASP A 14 28.77 -15.82 -4.20
N ALA A 15 27.85 -14.86 -4.35
CA ALA A 15 28.16 -13.43 -4.38
C ALA A 15 28.62 -12.90 -3.01
N LEU A 16 28.05 -13.41 -1.91
CA LEU A 16 28.50 -13.11 -0.55
C LEU A 16 29.92 -13.64 -0.31
N SER A 17 30.18 -14.89 -0.72
CA SER A 17 31.48 -15.54 -0.57
C SER A 17 32.58 -14.88 -1.40
N LYS A 18 32.22 -14.34 -2.58
CA LYS A 18 33.10 -13.54 -3.44
C LYS A 18 33.38 -12.13 -2.90
N GLY A 19 32.67 -11.69 -1.86
CA GLY A 19 32.83 -10.36 -1.28
C GLY A 19 32.35 -9.23 -2.20
N GLU A 20 31.42 -9.53 -3.12
CA GLU A 20 30.88 -8.53 -4.07
C GLU A 20 30.07 -7.44 -3.37
N PHE A 21 29.57 -7.71 -2.16
CA PHE A 21 28.85 -6.75 -1.33
C PHE A 21 29.77 -6.15 -0.27
N THR A 22 30.20 -4.92 -0.47
CA THR A 22 30.89 -4.13 0.55
C THR A 22 29.91 -3.32 1.36
N SER A 23 30.10 -3.30 2.68
CA SER A 23 29.31 -2.46 3.58
C SER A 23 29.45 -0.99 3.20
N THR A 24 28.33 -0.27 3.08
CA THR A 24 28.37 1.18 2.88
C THR A 24 28.95 1.86 4.13
N SER A 25 29.67 2.96 3.93
CA SER A 25 30.32 3.72 5.02
C SER A 25 29.33 4.26 6.06
N ASP A 26 28.07 4.38 5.65
CA ASP A 26 26.95 5.01 6.35
C ASP A 26 25.85 3.97 6.66
N LEU A 27 26.25 2.80 7.18
CA LEU A 27 25.31 1.71 7.50
C LEU A 27 24.19 2.16 8.46
N ASP A 28 24.52 2.87 9.53
CA ASP A 28 23.55 3.24 10.56
C ASP A 28 22.51 4.23 10.03
N SER A 29 22.94 5.26 9.29
CA SER A 29 22.03 6.23 8.68
C SER A 29 21.18 5.61 7.57
N THR A 30 21.77 4.74 6.75
CA THR A 30 21.05 3.99 5.71
C THR A 30 20.01 3.04 6.32
N LYS A 31 20.36 2.36 7.42
CA LYS A 31 19.45 1.46 8.15
C LYS A 31 18.29 2.24 8.77
N GLN A 32 18.55 3.38 9.39
CA GLN A 32 17.50 4.26 9.91
C GLN A 32 16.57 4.74 8.79
N LEU A 33 17.13 5.19 7.67
CA LEU A 33 16.34 5.61 6.50
C LEU A 33 15.41 4.50 6.00
N PHE A 34 15.91 3.27 5.87
CA PHE A 34 15.09 2.14 5.43
C PHE A 34 14.04 1.72 6.47
N GLN A 35 14.36 1.81 7.76
CA GLN A 35 13.41 1.56 8.84
C GLN A 35 12.27 2.57 8.83
N GLU A 36 12.58 3.86 8.68
CA GLU A 36 11.58 4.92 8.56
C GLU A 36 10.74 4.77 7.29
N ALA A 37 11.35 4.48 6.15
CA ALA A 37 10.64 4.24 4.90
C ALA A 37 9.65 3.06 5.04
N ALA A 38 10.08 1.95 5.66
CA ALA A 38 9.23 0.80 5.91
C ALA A 38 8.09 1.12 6.88
N ARG A 39 8.36 1.90 7.93
CA ARG A 39 7.36 2.35 8.90
C ARG A 39 6.32 3.26 8.24
N ASN A 40 6.76 4.27 7.50
CA ASN A 40 5.89 5.20 6.79
C ASN A 40 5.03 4.47 5.76
N PHE A 41 5.61 3.51 5.02
CA PHE A 41 4.87 2.69 4.08
C PHE A 41 3.78 1.88 4.78
N ARG A 42 4.09 1.27 5.93
CA ARG A 42 3.13 0.52 6.74
C ARG A 42 2.01 1.42 7.25
N GLU A 43 2.34 2.56 7.86
CA GLU A 43 1.36 3.52 8.39
C GLU A 43 0.44 4.07 7.28
N LEU A 44 0.99 4.31 6.08
CA LEU A 44 0.21 4.73 4.90
C LEU A 44 -0.68 3.62 4.33
N GLN A 45 -0.30 2.36 4.52
CA GLN A 45 -1.08 1.20 4.07
C GLN A 45 -2.06 0.66 5.12
N GLU A 46 -2.01 1.16 6.35
CA GLU A 46 -2.95 0.77 7.39
C GLU A 46 -4.38 1.18 7.01
N THR A 47 -5.17 0.20 6.57
CA THR A 47 -6.59 0.40 6.27
C THR A 47 -7.42 0.13 7.52
N LYS A 48 -8.20 1.13 7.95
CA LYS A 48 -9.19 0.95 9.03
C LYS A 48 -10.59 0.74 8.46
N SER A 49 -11.31 -0.27 8.93
CA SER A 49 -12.71 -0.50 8.57
C SER A 49 -13.61 0.54 9.22
N ILE A 50 -14.55 1.10 8.44
CA ILE A 50 -15.57 2.04 8.91
C ILE A 50 -16.97 1.50 8.64
N THR A 51 -17.90 1.69 9.58
CA THR A 51 -19.32 1.37 9.38
C THR A 51 -20.06 2.64 8.94
N LEU A 52 -20.65 2.62 7.75
CA LEU A 52 -21.41 3.76 7.21
C LEU A 52 -22.90 3.38 7.09
N ARG A 53 -23.79 4.20 7.66
CA ARG A 53 -25.23 4.10 7.39
C ARG A 53 -25.57 4.98 6.19
N VAL A 54 -26.21 4.40 5.19
CA VAL A 54 -26.65 5.10 3.98
C VAL A 54 -28.07 4.70 3.64
N LYS A 55 -28.82 5.57 2.96
CA LYS A 55 -30.13 5.20 2.42
C LYS A 55 -29.96 4.09 1.38
N LYS A 56 -30.90 3.15 1.37
CA LYS A 56 -30.88 2.00 0.44
C LYS A 56 -30.83 2.44 -1.01
N GLU A 57 -31.58 3.48 -1.35
CA GLU A 57 -31.65 4.04 -2.70
C GLU A 57 -30.29 4.60 -3.17
N ASP A 58 -29.58 5.31 -2.29
CA ASP A 58 -28.27 5.87 -2.60
C ASP A 58 -27.22 4.78 -2.79
N LEU A 59 -27.27 3.73 -1.96
CA LEU A 59 -26.39 2.57 -2.13
C LEU A 59 -26.60 1.88 -3.50
N ILE A 60 -27.85 1.76 -3.95
CA ILE A 60 -28.17 1.20 -5.26
C ILE A 60 -27.59 2.08 -6.38
N LYS A 61 -27.76 3.40 -6.29
CA LYS A 61 -27.22 4.36 -7.27
C LYS A 61 -25.69 4.29 -7.33
N VAL A 62 -25.02 4.22 -6.18
CA VAL A 62 -23.55 4.08 -6.10
C VAL A 62 -23.10 2.77 -6.73
N LYS A 63 -23.76 1.64 -6.42
CA LYS A 63 -23.46 0.34 -7.03
C LYS A 63 -23.64 0.35 -8.55
N ALA A 64 -24.71 0.96 -9.05
CA ALA A 64 -24.94 1.10 -10.48
C ALA A 64 -23.85 1.95 -11.15
N LYS A 65 -23.44 3.06 -10.53
CA LYS A 65 -22.36 3.91 -11.04
C LYS A 65 -21.02 3.19 -11.03
N ALA A 66 -20.70 2.43 -9.99
CA ALA A 66 -19.48 1.63 -9.90
C ALA A 66 -19.44 0.55 -10.99
N LYS A 67 -20.55 -0.19 -11.17
CA LYS A 67 -20.69 -1.21 -12.22
C LYS A 67 -20.47 -0.64 -13.62
N ARG A 68 -21.01 0.55 -13.92
CA ARG A 68 -20.78 1.23 -15.22
C ARG A 68 -19.31 1.57 -15.47
N ASN A 69 -18.53 1.80 -14.42
CA ASN A 69 -17.10 2.10 -14.52
C ASN A 69 -16.21 0.86 -14.34
N GLY A 70 -16.79 -0.36 -14.24
CA GLY A 70 -16.02 -1.59 -14.07
C GLY A 70 -15.29 -1.73 -12.74
N ILE A 71 -15.67 -0.95 -11.71
CA ILE A 71 -15.01 -0.95 -10.41
C ILE A 71 -15.96 -1.42 -9.30
N ALA A 72 -15.41 -1.93 -8.20
CA ALA A 72 -16.18 -2.25 -7.00
C ALA A 72 -16.76 -0.96 -6.38
N TYR A 73 -17.95 -1.04 -5.77
CA TYR A 73 -18.59 0.12 -5.17
C TYR A 73 -17.79 0.68 -3.98
N GLN A 74 -17.08 -0.19 -3.25
CA GLN A 74 -16.17 0.22 -2.19
C GLN A 74 -15.03 1.09 -2.75
N THR A 75 -14.45 0.70 -3.88
CA THR A 75 -13.39 1.46 -4.57
C THR A 75 -13.88 2.84 -4.99
N LEU A 76 -15.13 2.94 -5.49
CA LEU A 76 -15.74 4.22 -5.83
C LEU A 76 -15.90 5.12 -4.60
N ILE A 77 -16.33 4.56 -3.46
CA ILE A 77 -16.45 5.29 -2.19
C ILE A 77 -15.07 5.78 -1.72
N SER A 78 -14.04 4.92 -1.76
CA SER A 78 -12.66 5.31 -1.41
C SER A 78 -12.11 6.41 -2.32
N LEU A 79 -12.43 6.38 -3.62
CA LEU A 79 -12.06 7.44 -4.56
C LEU A 79 -12.72 8.77 -4.21
N LEU A 80 -14.02 8.75 -3.90
CA LEU A 80 -14.74 9.96 -3.49
C LEU A 80 -14.14 10.58 -2.22
N ILE A 81 -13.80 9.76 -1.23
CA ILE A 81 -13.12 10.22 0.00
C ILE A 81 -11.79 10.89 -0.35
N ARG A 82 -10.97 10.27 -1.22
CA ARG A 82 -9.69 10.84 -1.65
C ARG A 82 -9.85 12.16 -2.41
N GLN A 83 -10.82 12.23 -3.32
CA GLN A 83 -11.11 13.44 -4.09
C GLN A 83 -11.56 14.58 -3.18
N TYR A 84 -12.38 14.27 -2.17
CA TYR A 84 -12.79 15.22 -1.16
C TYR A 84 -11.61 15.76 -0.35
N ILE A 85 -10.73 14.87 0.16
CA ILE A 85 -9.53 15.27 0.91
C ILE A 85 -8.59 16.13 0.05
N LYS A 86 -8.51 15.89 -1.25
CA LYS A 86 -7.71 16.69 -2.19
C LYS A 86 -8.32 18.04 -2.57
N GLY A 87 -9.56 18.32 -2.18
CA GLY A 87 -10.28 19.54 -2.56
C GLY A 87 -10.85 19.53 -3.99
N GLU A 88 -10.86 18.37 -4.67
CA GLU A 88 -11.44 18.22 -6.02
C GLU A 88 -12.99 18.14 -5.98
N LYS A 89 -13.56 17.94 -4.80
CA LYS A 89 -14.98 17.80 -4.54
C LYS A 89 -15.38 18.63 -3.32
N GLU A 90 -16.38 19.48 -3.46
CA GLU A 90 -16.98 20.21 -2.35
C GLU A 90 -18.13 19.42 -1.74
N VAL A 91 -18.25 19.45 -0.42
CA VAL A 91 -19.40 18.93 0.33
C VAL A 91 -19.98 20.10 1.09
N ILE A 92 -21.26 20.37 0.86
CA ILE A 92 -21.99 21.41 1.59
C ILE A 92 -22.32 20.85 2.97
N LEU A 93 -21.91 21.57 4.01
CA LEU A 93 -22.26 21.28 5.40
C LEU A 93 -23.34 22.30 5.78
N ASP A 94 -24.59 21.84 5.82
CA ASP A 94 -25.71 22.61 6.40
C ASP A 94 -25.66 22.56 7.93
#